data_AF-A0AAP0LMU5-F1
#
_entry.id   AF-A0AAP0LMU5-F1
#
_cell.length_a   1.000
_cell.length_b   1.000
_cell.length_c   1.000
_cell.angle_alpha   90.00
_cell.angle_beta   90.00
_cell.angle_gamma   90.00
#
_symmetry.space_group_name_H-M   'P 1'
#
loop_
_entity.id
_entity.type
_entity.pdbx_description
1 polymer ?
#
loop_
_entity_poly.entity_id
_entity_poly.type
_entity_poly.pdbx_seq_one_letter_code
_entity_poly.pdbx_strand_id
1 'polypeptide(L)' 'MALQLQQIGCNESVLLRVTHSNLKSFSVDVRFSLQMTVESVKDKLWRKCGTSVNSMSLELYDDTNTKV' A
#
# COMPACT_ATOMS: atom_id res chain seq x y z
N MET A 1 -11.92 24.30 6.18
CA MET A 1 -11.93 23.06 5.36
C MET A 1 -11.34 21.96 6.21
N ALA A 2 -12.20 21.17 6.86
CA ALA A 2 -11.75 20.11 7.75
C ALA A 2 -11.19 18.96 6.91
N LEU A 3 -9.91 18.65 7.11
CA LEU A 3 -9.31 17.39 6.65
C LEU A 3 -10.02 16.26 7.40
N GLN A 4 -11.07 15.71 6.78
CA GLN A 4 -11.72 14.50 7.24
C GLN A 4 -10.70 13.38 7.07
N LEU A 5 -9.88 13.17 8.10
CA LEU A 5 -9.11 11.96 8.29
C LEU A 5 -10.14 10.84 8.27
N GLN A 6 -10.30 10.18 7.13
CA GLN A 6 -11.13 9.00 7.00
C GLN A 6 -10.59 8.01 8.04
N GLN A 7 -11.27 7.94 9.18
CA GLN A 7 -11.06 6.90 10.16
C GLN A 7 -11.51 5.63 9.46
N ILE A 8 -10.56 4.94 8.83
CA ILE A 8 -10.84 3.67 8.18
C ILE A 8 -11.28 2.75 9.31
N GLY A 9 -12.58 2.46 9.36
CA GLY A 9 -13.16 1.58 10.36
C GLY A 9 -12.39 0.27 10.37
N CYS A 10 -12.09 -0.26 11.56
CA CYS A 10 -11.20 -1.41 11.70
C CYS A 10 -11.65 -2.60 10.83
N ASN A 11 -12.96 -2.78 10.66
CA ASN A 11 -13.60 -3.85 9.90
C ASN A 11 -13.55 -3.67 8.36
N GLU A 12 -13.15 -2.51 7.87
CA GLU A 12 -13.12 -2.20 6.42
C GLU A 12 -11.68 -2.03 5.92
N SER A 13 -10.72 -2.56 6.67
CA SER A 13 -9.31 -2.40 6.40
C SER A 13 -8.53 -3.70 6.49
N VAL A 14 -7.52 -3.81 5.64
CA VAL A 14 -6.54 -4.90 5.65
C VAL A 14 -5.16 -4.33 5.91
N LEU A 15 -4.31 -5.11 6.58
CA LEU A 15 -2.91 -4.77 6.77
C LEU A 15 -2.09 -5.54 5.75
N LEU A 16 -1.32 -4.84 4.92
CA LEU A 16 -0.40 -5.47 3.96
C LEU A 16 1.02 -5.02 4.26
N ARG A 17 1.95 -5.98 4.25
CA ARG A 17 3.38 -5.70 4.31
C ARG A 17 3.87 -5.28 2.94
N VAL A 18 4.34 -4.04 2.85
CA VAL A 18 4.83 -3.46 1.60
C VAL A 18 6.34 -3.53 1.61
N THR A 19 6.90 -4.16 0.56
CA THR A 19 8.32 -4.21 0.29
C THR A 19 8.66 -3.40 -0.96
N HIS A 20 9.93 -3.02 -1.12
CA HIS A 20 10.39 -2.28 -2.29
C HIS A 20 11.60 -2.98 -2.91
N SER A 21 11.54 -3.26 -4.21
CA SER A 21 12.55 -4.04 -4.94
C SER A 21 13.97 -3.50 -4.80
N ASN A 22 14.12 -2.17 -4.79
CA ASN A 22 15.43 -1.52 -4.68
C ASN A 22 15.87 -1.20 -3.24
N LEU A 23 15.00 -1.37 -2.23
CA LEU A 23 15.31 -1.00 -0.85
C LEU A 23 15.23 -2.23 0.05
N LYS A 24 16.38 -2.86 0.32
CA LYS A 24 16.47 -4.08 1.13
C LYS A 24 15.87 -3.96 2.54
N SER A 25 15.87 -2.75 3.12
CA SER A 25 15.33 -2.50 4.47
C SER A 25 13.93 -1.89 4.46
N PHE A 26 13.31 -1.70 3.29
CA PHE A 26 11.96 -1.17 3.21
C PHE A 26 10.97 -2.32 3.37
N SER A 27 10.46 -2.46 4.58
CA SER A 27 9.36 -3.36 4.92
C SER A 27 8.47 -2.61 5.90
N VAL A 28 7.29 -2.19 5.45
CA VAL A 28 6.36 -1.43 6.28
C VAL A 28 4.96 -2.02 6.19
N ASP A 29 4.34 -2.20 7.34
CA ASP A 29 2.93 -2.59 7.41
C ASP A 29 2.05 -1.37 7.15
N VAL A 30 1.26 -1.44 6.08
CA VAL A 30 0.36 -0.36 5.65
C VAL A 30 -1.07 -0.86 5.70
N ARG A 31 -1.91 -0.10 6.40
CA ARG A 31 -3.35 -0.36 6.43
C ARG A 31 -3.99 0.19 5.16
N PHE A 32 -4.69 -0.65 4.41
CA PHE A 32 -5.47 -0.29 3.23
C PHE A 32 -6.97 -0.43 3.53
N SER A 33 -7.80 0.42 2.92
CA SER A 33 -9.25 0.21 2.95
C SER A 33 -9.61 -0.79 1.84
N LEU A 34 -10.57 -1.68 2.10
CA LEU A 34 -11.07 -2.63 1.11
C LEU A 34 -11.68 -1.96 -0.12
N GLN A 35 -12.09 -0.69 -0.02
CA GLN A 35 -12.67 0.08 -1.12
C GLN A 35 -11.62 0.84 -1.96
N MET A 36 -10.32 0.71 -1.67
CA MET A 36 -9.28 1.41 -2.43
C MET A 36 -9.10 0.80 -3.83
N THR A 37 -9.00 1.68 -4.83
CA THR A 37 -8.57 1.32 -6.19
C THR A 37 -7.05 1.16 -6.25
N VAL A 38 -6.56 0.45 -7.27
CA VAL A 38 -5.11 0.30 -7.53
C VAL A 38 -4.43 1.66 -7.67
N GLU A 39 -5.05 2.62 -8.33
CA GLU A 39 -4.52 3.99 -8.47
C GLU A 39 -4.38 4.69 -7.12
N SER A 40 -5.38 4.58 -6.25
CA SER A 40 -5.34 5.12 -4.89
C SER A 40 -4.26 4.46 -4.03
N VAL A 41 -4.05 3.15 -4.20
CA VAL A 41 -2.97 2.40 -3.54
C VAL A 41 -1.62 2.93 -3.99
N LYS A 42 -1.40 3.13 -5.30
CA LYS A 42 -0.17 3.73 -5.81
C LYS A 42 0.03 5.14 -5.27
N ASP A 43 -1.02 5.98 -5.23
CA ASP A 43 -0.96 7.33 -4.63
C ASP A 43 -0.51 7.27 -3.15
N LYS A 44 -1.00 6.29 -2.42
CA LYS A 44 -0.63 6.09 -1.01
C LYS A 44 0.82 5.63 -0.84
N LEU A 45 1.30 4.79 -1.75
CA LEU A 45 2.62 4.18 -1.69
C LEU A 45 3.74 5.11 -2.14
N TRP A 46 3.55 5.93 -3.19
CA TRP A 46 4.64 6.79 -3.69
C TRP A 46 5.11 7.78 -2.63
N ARG A 47 4.21 8.27 -1.77
CA ARG A 47 4.57 9.17 -0.66
C ARG A 47 5.53 8.52 0.34
N LYS A 48 5.49 7.19 0.48
CA LYS A 48 6.36 6.42 1.37
C LYS A 48 7.61 5.89 0.68
N CYS A 49 7.48 5.48 -0.58
CA CYS A 49 8.54 4.79 -1.32
C CYS A 49 9.39 5.75 -2.19
N GLY A 50 8.92 6.97 -2.45
CA GLY A 50 9.60 7.94 -3.32
C GLY A 50 9.60 7.59 -4.81
N THR A 51 8.88 6.55 -5.22
CA THR A 51 8.82 6.06 -6.61
C THR A 51 7.61 6.64 -7.31
N SER A 52 7.79 7.17 -8.53
CA SER A 52 6.70 7.69 -9.36
C SER A 52 5.62 6.63 -9.59
N VAL A 53 4.34 7.03 -9.45
CA VAL A 53 3.17 6.16 -9.66
C VAL A 53 3.17 5.50 -11.04
N ASN A 54 3.63 6.21 -12.08
CA ASN A 54 3.66 5.70 -13.45
C ASN A 54 4.72 4.60 -13.65
N SER A 55 5.79 4.63 -12.86
CA SER A 55 6.85 3.62 -12.90
C SER A 55 6.63 2.49 -11.88
N MET A 56 5.59 2.60 -11.04
CA MET A 56 5.31 1.65 -9.97
C MET A 56 4.51 0.46 -10.51
N SER A 57 5.11 -0.72 -10.43
CA SER A 57 4.42 -2.01 -10.61
C SER A 57 4.16 -2.63 -9.24
N LEU A 58 2.92 -3.03 -8.99
CA LEU A 58 2.51 -3.66 -7.75
C LEU A 58 2.29 -5.14 -7.99
N GLU A 59 2.86 -5.97 -7.12
CA GLU A 59 2.72 -7.42 -7.13
C GLU A 59 2.20 -7.85 -5.77
N LEU A 60 1.24 -8.77 -5.76
CA LEU A 60 0.68 -9.32 -4.54
C LEU A 60 1.29 -10.70 -4.30
N TYR A 61 1.73 -10.92 -3.06
CA TYR A 61 2.29 -12.18 -2.62
C TYR A 61 1.52 -12.65 -1.38
N ASP A 62 1.39 -13.97 -1.22
CA ASP A 62 0.86 -14.57 0.02
C ASP A 62 1.97 -14.68 1.10
N ASP A 63 1.63 -15.25 2.25
CA ASP A 63 2.57 -15.43 3.36
C ASP A 63 3.73 -16.41 3.06
N THR A 64 3.55 -17.31 2.09
CA THR A 64 4.59 -18.21 1.57
C THR A 64 5.49 -17.57 0.51
N ASN A 65 5.28 -16.29 0.20
CA ASN A 65 5.99 -15.54 -0.84
C ASN A 65 5.75 -16.10 -2.26
N THR A 66 4.60 -16.71 -2.49
CA THR A 66 4.12 -17.08 -3.82
C THR A 66 3.33 -15.90 -4.40
N LYS A 67 3.60 -15.58 -5.66
CA LYS A 67 2.86 -14.52 -6.36
C LYS A 67 1.43 -14.98 -6.62
N VAL A 68 0.46 -14.16 -6.23
CA VAL A 68 -0.99 -14.39 -6.42
C VAL A 68 -1.46 -13.78 -7.73
#